data_AF-A0A2G4GJY5-F1
#
_entry.id   AF-A0A2G4GJY5-F1
#
_cell.length_a   1.000
_cell.length_b   1.000
_cell.length_c   1.000
_cell.angle_alpha   90.00
_cell.angle_beta   90.00
_cell.angle_gamma   90.00
#
_symmetry.space_group_name_H-M   'P 1'
#
loop_
_entity.id
_entity.type
_entity.pdbx_description
1 polymer ?
#
loop_
_entity_poly.entity_id
_entity_poly.type
_entity_poly.pdbx_seq_one_letter_code
_entity_poly.pdbx_strand_id
1 'polypeptide(L)'
;MKIQKAFLPIVLFLVSIISSCKKDPVNPNDGELITTVKVEFIENISGAKQSFEFRDLDGEGGNAPSEFDEISLSANKSYTCEVYLLNESVTPVDDITLEIEAEADDHQFYYTPSFSTLTISDLNEDSNNLSLGTESTWSTGAASNGNINITLKHKPGAKASGDPISKGDTDISIDFNVNIQ
;
A
#
# COMPACT_ATOMS: atom_id res chain seq x y z
N MET A 1 14.50 86.48 11.81
CA MET A 1 15.11 85.24 11.30
C MET A 1 14.35 84.06 11.90
N LYS A 2 13.56 83.37 11.05
CA LYS A 2 13.37 81.89 11.00
C LYS A 2 12.76 81.18 12.24
N ILE A 3 11.81 80.25 12.19
CA ILE A 3 11.13 79.43 11.14
C ILE A 3 9.81 78.93 11.76
N GLN A 4 8.70 78.99 11.00
CA GLN A 4 7.45 78.28 11.30
C GLN A 4 7.66 76.77 11.09
N LYS A 5 7.33 75.94 12.08
CA LYS A 5 7.33 74.48 11.91
C LYS A 5 5.94 74.04 11.46
N ALA A 6 5.85 73.64 10.20
CA ALA A 6 4.66 73.08 9.59
C ALA A 6 4.34 71.68 10.15
N PHE A 7 3.07 71.46 10.47
CA PHE A 7 2.48 70.14 10.72
C PHE A 7 2.41 69.36 9.40
N LEU A 8 2.85 68.10 9.40
CA LEU A 8 2.64 67.15 8.31
C LEU A 8 2.01 65.87 8.87
N PRO A 9 0.79 65.48 8.46
CA PRO A 9 0.19 64.24 8.91
C PRO A 9 0.79 63.07 8.10
N ILE A 10 1.45 62.14 8.80
CA ILE A 10 1.89 60.88 8.20
C ILE A 10 0.68 59.95 8.14
N VAL A 11 0.13 59.77 6.95
CA VAL A 11 -0.83 58.72 6.62
C VAL A 11 -0.03 57.41 6.52
N LEU A 12 -0.20 56.53 7.51
CA LEU A 12 0.39 55.19 7.50
C LEU A 12 -0.50 54.29 6.64
N PHE A 13 -0.04 54.00 5.42
CA PHE A 13 -0.71 53.10 4.49
C PHE A 13 -0.56 51.65 4.97
N LEU A 14 -1.71 50.99 5.11
CA LEU A 14 -1.88 49.60 5.51
C LEU A 14 -1.30 48.67 4.43
N VAL A 15 -0.27 47.89 4.75
CA VAL A 15 0.16 46.75 3.92
C VAL A 15 -0.37 45.49 4.58
N SER A 16 -1.60 45.12 4.22
CA SER A 16 -2.15 43.81 4.55
C SER A 16 -1.47 42.77 3.67
N ILE A 17 -0.60 41.97 4.27
CA ILE A 17 0.05 40.82 3.66
C ILE A 17 -1.04 39.77 3.48
N ILE A 18 -1.65 39.70 2.29
CA ILE A 18 -2.49 38.57 1.91
C ILE A 18 -1.56 37.37 1.68
N SER A 19 -1.32 36.61 2.75
CA SER A 19 -0.74 35.29 2.64
C SER A 19 -1.78 34.40 1.96
N SER A 20 -1.75 34.36 0.63
CA SER A 20 -2.45 33.36 -0.15
C SER A 20 -1.72 32.05 0.12
N CYS A 21 -2.18 31.31 1.13
CA CYS A 21 -2.02 29.88 1.16
C CYS A 21 -2.68 29.38 -0.12
N LYS A 22 -1.87 29.12 -1.15
CA LYS A 22 -2.25 28.15 -2.16
C LYS A 22 -2.58 26.91 -1.35
N LYS A 23 -3.82 26.45 -1.42
CA LYS A 23 -4.08 25.06 -1.06
C LYS A 23 -3.20 24.29 -2.02
N ASP A 24 -2.15 23.66 -1.50
CA ASP A 24 -1.44 22.66 -2.27
C ASP A 24 -2.50 21.71 -2.86
N PRO A 25 -2.35 21.25 -4.11
CA PRO A 25 -3.24 20.22 -4.61
C PRO A 25 -3.23 19.11 -3.56
N VAL A 26 -4.42 18.78 -3.04
CA VAL A 26 -4.57 17.62 -2.17
C VAL A 26 -4.05 16.46 -3.00
N ASN A 27 -2.95 15.85 -2.55
CA ASN A 27 -2.56 14.57 -3.09
C ASN A 27 -3.75 13.65 -2.78
N PRO A 28 -4.45 13.09 -3.79
CA PRO A 28 -5.59 12.22 -3.52
C PRO A 28 -5.22 11.09 -2.54
N ASN A 29 -3.94 10.66 -2.53
CA ASN A 29 -3.40 9.59 -1.69
C ASN A 29 -2.77 10.08 -0.38
N ASP A 30 -3.08 11.30 0.10
CA ASP A 30 -2.61 11.78 1.41
C ASP A 30 -3.41 11.07 2.53
N GLY A 31 -3.14 9.78 2.75
CA GLY A 31 -3.63 8.98 3.88
C GLY A 31 -4.74 7.97 3.57
N GLU A 32 -4.58 7.14 2.52
CA GLU A 32 -5.40 5.93 2.38
C GLU A 32 -5.10 4.96 3.54
N LEU A 33 -6.06 4.83 4.46
CA LEU A 33 -5.95 3.92 5.58
C LEU A 33 -6.31 2.50 5.11
N ILE A 34 -5.30 1.65 4.97
CA ILE A 34 -5.50 0.21 4.77
C ILE A 34 -5.56 -0.45 6.14
N THR A 35 -6.74 -0.94 6.51
CA THR A 35 -6.93 -1.65 7.78
C THR A 35 -6.81 -3.16 7.62
N THR A 36 -7.02 -3.65 6.40
CA THR A 36 -7.20 -5.09 6.16
C THR A 36 -6.45 -5.51 4.92
N VAL A 37 -5.65 -6.58 5.06
CA VAL A 37 -4.98 -7.27 3.96
C VAL A 37 -5.51 -8.69 3.92
N LYS A 38 -6.23 -9.02 2.86
CA LYS A 38 -6.77 -10.37 2.65
C LYS A 38 -6.05 -11.01 1.48
N VAL A 39 -5.58 -12.24 1.69
CA VAL A 39 -4.85 -13.03 0.69
C VAL A 39 -5.68 -14.27 0.37
N GLU A 40 -6.13 -14.38 -0.88
CA GLU A 40 -6.88 -15.54 -1.38
C GLU A 40 -6.00 -16.42 -2.26
N PHE A 41 -6.13 -17.73 -2.09
CA PHE A 41 -5.43 -18.73 -2.86
C PHE A 41 -6.40 -19.68 -3.55
N ILE A 42 -6.15 -19.97 -4.82
CA ILE A 42 -6.82 -21.02 -5.58
C ILE A 42 -5.76 -22.03 -6.01
N GLU A 43 -5.86 -23.28 -5.54
CA GLU A 43 -4.91 -24.32 -5.96
C GLU A 43 -5.16 -24.72 -7.42
N ASN A 44 -4.13 -24.64 -8.25
CA ASN A 44 -4.24 -24.65 -9.71
C ASN A 44 -4.77 -25.96 -10.32
N ILE A 45 -4.71 -27.08 -9.59
CA ILE A 45 -5.19 -28.38 -10.07
C ILE A 45 -6.60 -28.71 -9.55
N SER A 46 -6.81 -28.59 -8.24
CA SER A 46 -8.05 -28.96 -7.56
C SER A 46 -9.10 -27.86 -7.58
N GLY A 47 -8.69 -26.59 -7.78
CA GLY A 47 -9.56 -25.42 -7.63
C GLY A 47 -9.97 -25.13 -6.19
N ALA A 48 -9.35 -25.79 -5.20
CA ALA A 48 -9.62 -25.53 -3.79
C ALA A 48 -9.24 -24.09 -3.43
N LYS A 49 -10.15 -23.39 -2.75
CA LYS A 49 -9.97 -22.01 -2.32
C LYS A 49 -9.60 -21.93 -0.84
N GLN A 50 -8.68 -21.04 -0.50
CA GLN A 50 -8.30 -20.70 0.88
C GLN A 50 -8.17 -19.18 0.97
N SER A 51 -8.43 -18.61 2.15
CA SER A 51 -8.28 -17.18 2.40
C SER A 51 -7.70 -16.98 3.78
N PHE A 52 -6.81 -16.00 3.90
CA PHE A 52 -6.11 -15.63 5.12
C PHE A 52 -6.13 -14.10 5.25
N GLU A 53 -6.21 -13.59 6.47
CA GLU A 53 -6.42 -12.17 6.71
C GLU A 53 -5.46 -11.61 7.77
N PHE A 54 -5.05 -10.37 7.55
CA PHE A 54 -4.53 -9.46 8.57
C PHE A 54 -5.53 -8.30 8.71
N ARG A 55 -5.93 -7.98 9.95
CA ARG A 55 -6.90 -6.91 10.21
C ARG A 55 -6.52 -6.07 11.43
N ASP A 56 -6.27 -4.80 11.18
CA ASP A 56 -5.96 -3.76 12.16
C ASP A 56 -6.79 -2.50 11.90
N LEU A 57 -7.89 -2.34 12.64
CA LEU A 57 -8.89 -1.28 12.39
C LEU A 57 -8.47 0.11 12.84
N ASP A 58 -7.48 0.23 13.73
CA ASP A 58 -6.94 1.51 14.18
C ASP A 58 -5.54 1.81 13.63
N GLY A 59 -4.99 0.89 12.85
CA GLY A 59 -3.74 1.03 12.10
C GLY A 59 -2.50 1.00 12.98
N GLU A 60 -1.34 1.18 12.34
CA GLU A 60 -0.06 1.05 13.04
C GLU A 60 0.07 1.98 14.26
N GLY A 61 0.52 1.41 15.38
CA GLY A 61 0.72 2.12 16.64
C GLY A 61 -0.53 2.22 17.53
N GLY A 62 -1.67 1.70 17.06
CA GLY A 62 -2.90 1.52 17.82
C GLY A 62 -2.89 0.26 18.70
N ASN A 63 -4.00 -0.49 18.67
CA ASN A 63 -4.09 -1.77 19.35
C ASN A 63 -3.32 -2.86 18.57
N ALA A 64 -3.19 -4.05 19.16
CA ALA A 64 -2.72 -5.19 18.37
C ALA A 64 -3.78 -5.53 17.29
N PRO A 65 -3.36 -6.06 16.12
CA PRO A 65 -4.28 -6.50 15.08
C PRO A 65 -5.34 -7.43 15.66
N SER A 66 -6.59 -7.19 15.28
CA SER A 66 -7.73 -8.04 15.67
C SER A 66 -7.69 -9.42 15.02
N GLU A 67 -7.02 -9.54 13.88
CA GLU A 67 -6.82 -10.77 13.13
C GLU A 67 -5.44 -10.78 12.48
N PHE A 68 -4.76 -11.92 12.53
CA PHE A 68 -3.49 -12.13 11.84
C PHE A 68 -3.28 -13.63 11.62
N ASP A 69 -3.77 -14.12 10.49
CA ASP A 69 -3.72 -15.53 10.15
C ASP A 69 -2.32 -16.03 9.80
N GLU A 70 -2.09 -17.32 10.04
CA GLU A 70 -0.99 -18.06 9.43
C GLU A 70 -1.44 -18.61 8.07
N ILE A 71 -0.69 -18.30 7.01
CA ILE A 71 -0.92 -18.84 5.68
C ILE A 71 -0.51 -20.33 5.68
N SER A 72 -1.49 -21.21 5.56
CA SER A 72 -1.28 -22.66 5.47
C SER A 72 -1.51 -23.15 4.04
N LEU A 73 -0.45 -23.60 3.37
CA LEU A 73 -0.50 -24.14 2.01
C LEU A 73 -0.02 -25.59 1.98
N SER A 74 -0.49 -26.35 1.00
CA SER A 74 -0.02 -27.73 0.82
C SER A 74 1.33 -27.77 0.12
N ALA A 75 2.16 -28.75 0.47
CA ALA A 75 3.47 -28.96 -0.15
C ALA A 75 3.39 -29.39 -1.63
N ASN A 76 4.37 -28.95 -2.42
CA ASN A 76 4.52 -29.28 -3.85
C ASN A 76 3.31 -28.91 -4.71
N LYS A 77 2.75 -27.71 -4.48
CA LYS A 77 1.58 -27.17 -5.15
C LYS A 77 1.86 -25.84 -5.83
N SER A 78 0.93 -25.42 -6.67
CA SER A 78 0.92 -24.12 -7.31
C SER A 78 -0.44 -23.49 -7.10
N TYR A 79 -0.45 -22.20 -6.76
CA TYR A 79 -1.65 -21.44 -6.44
C TYR A 79 -1.68 -20.15 -7.25
N THR A 80 -2.86 -19.79 -7.76
CA THR A 80 -3.17 -18.40 -8.06
C THR A 80 -3.44 -17.69 -6.74
N CYS A 81 -2.76 -16.56 -6.53
CA CYS A 81 -2.88 -15.71 -5.34
C CYS A 81 -3.47 -14.36 -5.74
N GLU A 82 -4.44 -13.88 -4.98
CA GLU A 82 -5.06 -12.56 -5.13
C GLU A 82 -4.96 -11.83 -3.78
N VAL A 83 -4.52 -10.57 -3.78
CA VAL A 83 -4.44 -9.73 -2.59
C VAL A 83 -5.48 -8.62 -2.69
N TYR A 84 -6.27 -8.47 -1.62
CA TYR A 84 -7.29 -7.45 -1.46
C TYR A 84 -6.95 -6.55 -0.28
N LEU A 85 -7.15 -5.25 -0.46
CA LEU A 85 -6.92 -4.22 0.54
C LEU A 85 -8.23 -3.50 0.84
N LEU A 86 -8.56 -3.37 2.12
CA LEU A 86 -9.81 -2.73 2.56
C LEU A 86 -9.55 -1.68 3.64
N ASN A 87 -10.44 -0.69 3.70
CA ASN A 87 -10.61 0.19 4.85
C ASN A 87 -11.94 -0.14 5.55
N GLU A 88 -11.85 -0.97 6.58
CA GLU A 88 -12.99 -1.38 7.41
C GLU A 88 -13.23 -0.44 8.60
N SER A 89 -12.49 0.67 8.72
CA SER A 89 -12.74 1.69 9.75
C SER A 89 -13.93 2.61 9.43
N VAL A 90 -14.42 2.56 8.18
CA VAL A 90 -15.48 3.42 7.65
C VAL A 90 -16.73 2.60 7.27
N THR A 91 -17.84 3.28 7.00
CA THR A 91 -19.10 2.62 6.59
C THR A 91 -19.78 3.42 5.47
N PRO A 92 -19.98 2.84 4.26
CA PRO A 92 -19.63 1.46 3.88
C PRO A 92 -18.11 1.19 3.95
N VAL A 93 -17.72 -0.09 4.01
CA VAL A 93 -16.30 -0.49 3.88
C VAL A 93 -15.81 -0.03 2.53
N ASP A 94 -14.67 0.64 2.50
CA ASP A 94 -14.05 1.05 1.24
C ASP A 94 -13.11 -0.06 0.75
N ASP A 95 -13.26 -0.43 -0.52
CA ASP A 95 -12.40 -1.41 -1.20
C ASP A 95 -11.23 -0.66 -1.85
N ILE A 96 -10.12 -0.61 -1.13
CA ILE A 96 -8.91 0.08 -1.55
C ILE A 96 -8.26 -0.62 -2.73
N THR A 97 -8.50 -1.92 -2.93
CA THR A 97 -8.03 -2.67 -4.10
C THR A 97 -8.42 -1.98 -5.41
N LEU A 98 -9.62 -1.41 -5.48
CA LEU A 98 -10.12 -0.72 -6.68
C LEU A 98 -9.33 0.55 -7.01
N GLU A 99 -8.87 1.27 -5.99
CA GLU A 99 -8.04 2.46 -6.14
C GLU A 99 -6.63 2.07 -6.59
N ILE A 100 -6.03 1.04 -5.98
CA ILE A 100 -4.75 0.48 -6.40
C ILE A 100 -4.76 -0.01 -7.85
N GLU A 101 -5.86 -0.61 -8.30
CA GLU A 101 -6.03 -1.03 -9.70
C GLU A 101 -6.25 0.16 -10.65
N ALA A 102 -6.97 1.19 -10.21
CA ALA A 102 -7.16 2.42 -10.99
C ALA A 102 -5.85 3.20 -11.16
N GLU A 103 -4.98 3.15 -10.15
CA GLU A 103 -3.66 3.79 -10.09
C GLU A 103 -2.52 2.77 -10.24
N ALA A 104 -2.76 1.74 -11.06
CA ALA A 104 -1.82 0.63 -11.22
C ALA A 104 -0.44 1.07 -11.74
N ASP A 105 -0.34 2.19 -12.46
CA ASP A 105 0.91 2.75 -12.94
C ASP A 105 1.75 3.43 -11.84
N ASP A 106 1.17 3.66 -10.67
CA ASP A 106 1.84 4.24 -9.52
C ASP A 106 2.09 3.21 -8.41
N HIS A 107 1.37 2.09 -8.40
CA HIS A 107 1.45 1.07 -7.36
C HIS A 107 2.22 -0.19 -7.78
N GLN A 108 2.88 -0.83 -6.81
CA GLN A 108 3.54 -2.13 -7.01
C GLN A 108 3.65 -2.93 -5.71
N PHE A 109 3.18 -4.18 -5.74
CA PHE A 109 3.41 -5.18 -4.72
C PHE A 109 4.77 -5.86 -4.86
N TYR A 110 5.35 -6.17 -3.71
CA TYR A 110 6.57 -6.95 -3.55
C TYR A 110 6.32 -8.08 -2.56
N TYR A 111 6.79 -9.27 -2.92
CA TYR A 111 6.66 -10.48 -2.13
C TYR A 111 8.04 -11.02 -1.78
N THR A 112 8.41 -10.99 -0.50
CA THR A 112 9.76 -11.35 -0.05
C THR A 112 9.71 -12.56 0.91
N PRO A 113 9.76 -13.79 0.40
CA PRO A 113 9.79 -14.98 1.24
C PRO A 113 11.15 -15.09 1.96
N SER A 114 11.11 -15.45 3.25
CA SER A 114 12.30 -15.65 4.07
C SER A 114 12.96 -17.03 3.88
N PHE A 115 12.41 -17.86 2.99
CA PHE A 115 12.72 -19.27 2.85
C PHE A 115 12.53 -19.75 1.41
N SER A 116 13.30 -20.76 0.99
CA SER A 116 13.47 -21.09 -0.44
C SER A 116 12.43 -22.06 -1.02
N THR A 117 11.55 -22.61 -0.18
CA THR A 117 10.48 -23.54 -0.59
C THR A 117 9.18 -22.82 -0.94
N LEU A 118 9.18 -21.49 -0.93
CA LEU A 118 8.11 -20.66 -1.47
C LEU A 118 8.71 -19.75 -2.54
N THR A 119 8.16 -19.81 -3.76
CA THR A 119 8.56 -18.95 -4.88
C THR A 119 7.35 -18.23 -5.42
N ILE A 120 7.49 -16.91 -5.64
CA ILE A 120 6.45 -16.06 -6.20
C ILE A 120 6.83 -15.68 -7.63
N SER A 121 5.89 -15.78 -8.56
CA SER A 121 6.08 -15.47 -9.97
C SER A 121 4.80 -14.89 -10.58
N ASP A 122 4.87 -14.52 -11.86
CA ASP A 122 3.69 -14.21 -12.69
C ASP A 122 2.78 -13.15 -12.07
N LEU A 123 3.38 -12.07 -11.55
CA LEU A 123 2.64 -10.91 -11.07
C LEU A 123 1.88 -10.30 -12.26
N ASN A 124 0.62 -9.93 -12.05
CA ASN A 124 -0.09 -9.13 -13.04
C ASN A 124 0.60 -7.77 -13.26
N GLU A 125 0.39 -7.21 -14.44
CA GLU A 125 1.03 -5.98 -14.89
C GLU A 125 -0.01 -4.87 -15.10
N ASP A 126 0.45 -3.63 -15.00
CA ASP A 126 -0.32 -2.45 -15.40
C ASP A 126 -0.37 -2.27 -16.93
N SER A 127 -1.04 -1.20 -17.37
CA SER A 127 -1.17 -0.88 -18.80
C SER A 127 0.16 -0.56 -19.52
N ASN A 128 1.24 -0.35 -18.77
CA ASN A 128 2.58 -0.09 -19.29
C ASN A 128 3.47 -1.36 -19.28
N ASN A 129 2.93 -2.53 -18.93
CA ASN A 129 3.65 -3.79 -18.73
C ASN A 129 4.67 -3.71 -17.59
N LEU A 130 4.36 -2.96 -16.52
CA LEU A 130 5.12 -2.96 -15.28
C LEU A 130 4.34 -3.72 -14.21
N SER A 131 5.01 -4.52 -13.38
CA SER A 131 4.35 -5.32 -12.35
C SER A 131 3.49 -4.48 -11.41
N LEU A 132 2.23 -4.87 -11.25
CA LEU A 132 1.33 -4.39 -10.19
C LEU A 132 1.34 -5.38 -9.03
N GLY A 133 1.05 -6.66 -9.29
CA GLY A 133 1.13 -7.74 -8.31
C GLY A 133 -0.04 -7.87 -7.35
N THR A 134 -1.24 -7.34 -7.67
CA THR A 134 -2.49 -7.72 -6.95
C THR A 134 -2.85 -9.18 -7.21
N GLU A 135 -2.42 -9.73 -8.35
CA GLU A 135 -2.47 -11.15 -8.65
C GLU A 135 -1.04 -11.71 -8.83
N SER A 136 -0.80 -12.94 -8.42
CA SER A 136 0.48 -13.64 -8.60
C SER A 136 0.33 -15.17 -8.59
N THR A 137 1.38 -15.88 -8.98
CA THR A 137 1.49 -17.34 -8.80
C THR A 137 2.43 -17.68 -7.64
N TRP A 138 1.95 -18.49 -6.70
CA TRP A 138 2.71 -18.98 -5.57
C TRP A 138 3.00 -20.47 -5.75
N SER A 139 4.27 -20.85 -5.77
CA SER A 139 4.71 -22.24 -5.90
C SER A 139 5.36 -22.72 -4.59
N THR A 140 4.80 -23.79 -4.03
CA THR A 140 5.29 -24.40 -2.78
C THR A 140 6.15 -25.63 -3.08
N GLY A 141 7.21 -25.81 -2.31
CA GLY A 141 8.11 -26.97 -2.33
C GLY A 141 7.79 -27.96 -1.21
N ALA A 142 8.84 -28.57 -0.64
CA ALA A 142 8.72 -29.47 0.50
C ALA A 142 8.16 -28.77 1.75
N ALA A 143 7.54 -29.56 2.64
CA ALA A 143 6.99 -29.06 3.89
C ALA A 143 8.04 -28.30 4.72
N SER A 144 7.67 -27.11 5.16
CA SER A 144 8.57 -26.14 5.79
C SER A 144 7.78 -24.96 6.34
N ASN A 145 8.40 -24.20 7.24
CA ASN A 145 7.82 -22.98 7.81
C ASN A 145 8.75 -21.81 7.53
N GLY A 146 8.16 -20.63 7.38
CA GLY A 146 8.89 -19.38 7.23
C GLY A 146 7.94 -18.19 7.31
N ASN A 147 8.40 -17.06 6.81
CA ASN A 147 7.60 -15.85 6.71
C ASN A 147 7.67 -15.31 5.28
N ILE A 148 6.64 -14.56 4.88
CA ILE A 148 6.66 -13.75 3.67
C ILE A 148 6.25 -12.33 4.02
N ASN A 149 7.10 -11.37 3.66
CA ASN A 149 6.74 -9.97 3.70
C ASN A 149 5.98 -9.59 2.43
N ILE A 150 4.75 -9.12 2.58
CA ILE A 150 3.93 -8.53 1.53
C ILE A 150 4.00 -7.01 1.70
N THR A 151 4.56 -6.32 0.72
CA THR A 151 4.73 -4.86 0.74
C THR A 151 4.07 -4.23 -0.49
N LEU A 152 3.29 -3.18 -0.27
CA LEU A 152 2.79 -2.30 -1.32
C LEU A 152 3.61 -1.01 -1.30
N LYS A 153 4.06 -0.61 -2.49
CA LYS A 153 4.79 0.64 -2.72
C LYS A 153 3.98 1.56 -3.63
N HIS A 154 3.83 2.81 -3.22
CA HIS A 154 3.28 3.90 -4.01
C HIS A 154 4.40 4.78 -4.57
N LYS A 155 4.40 5.00 -5.90
CA LYS A 155 5.49 5.61 -6.68
C LYS A 155 4.94 6.56 -7.76
N PRO A 156 4.22 7.63 -7.39
CA PRO A 156 3.48 8.45 -8.32
C PRO A 156 4.36 9.07 -9.41
N GLY A 157 4.08 8.72 -10.66
CA GLY A 157 4.83 9.15 -11.85
C GLY A 157 6.29 8.69 -11.90
N ALA A 158 6.68 7.75 -11.03
CA ALA A 158 8.06 7.30 -10.87
C ALA A 158 8.24 5.80 -11.07
N LYS A 159 7.18 4.98 -11.10
CA LYS A 159 7.27 3.53 -11.29
C LYS A 159 8.02 3.17 -12.57
N ALA A 160 8.93 2.20 -12.47
CA ALA A 160 9.72 1.72 -13.59
C ALA A 160 10.05 0.23 -13.47
N SER A 161 10.38 -0.40 -14.60
CA SER A 161 10.75 -1.82 -14.64
C SER A 161 11.98 -2.10 -13.78
N GLY A 162 11.89 -3.14 -12.96
CA GLY A 162 12.98 -3.56 -12.07
C GLY A 162 13.21 -2.64 -10.86
N ASP A 163 12.23 -1.80 -10.52
CA ASP A 163 12.33 -0.95 -9.34
C ASP A 163 12.60 -1.77 -8.07
N PRO A 164 13.52 -1.33 -7.20
CA PRO A 164 13.73 -1.97 -5.91
C PRO A 164 12.57 -1.64 -4.96
N ILE A 165 12.32 -2.54 -4.01
CA ILE A 165 11.32 -2.35 -2.93
C ILE A 165 11.57 -1.07 -2.11
N SER A 166 12.80 -0.55 -2.10
CA SER A 166 13.17 0.69 -1.38
C SER A 166 12.70 1.98 -2.06
N LYS A 167 12.06 1.90 -3.23
CA LYS A 167 11.62 3.08 -3.98
C LYS A 167 10.14 3.36 -3.75
N GLY A 168 9.80 4.63 -3.57
CA GLY A 168 8.43 5.08 -3.26
C GLY A 168 8.13 5.02 -1.76
N ASP A 169 6.92 5.45 -1.41
CA ASP A 169 6.39 5.38 -0.05
C ASP A 169 5.80 3.99 0.20
N THR A 170 5.74 3.58 1.46
CA THR A 170 5.24 2.24 1.85
C THR A 170 3.83 2.40 2.37
N ASP A 171 2.86 1.80 1.69
CA ASP A 171 1.45 1.86 2.13
C ASP A 171 1.13 0.69 3.08
N ILE A 172 1.69 -0.50 2.81
CA ILE A 172 1.66 -1.64 3.72
C ILE A 172 3.00 -2.39 3.72
N SER A 173 3.34 -3.02 4.84
CA SER A 173 4.42 -4.02 4.94
C SER A 173 4.07 -5.04 6.02
N ILE A 174 3.54 -6.19 5.62
CA ILE A 174 3.00 -7.20 6.55
C ILE A 174 3.79 -8.50 6.43
N ASP A 175 4.23 -9.02 7.57
CA ASP A 175 5.01 -10.26 7.69
C ASP A 175 4.11 -11.46 8.02
N PHE A 176 3.51 -12.10 7.00
CA PHE A 176 2.70 -13.31 7.22
C PHE A 176 3.57 -14.52 7.54
N ASN A 177 3.22 -15.25 8.60
CA ASN A 177 3.76 -16.59 8.83
C ASN A 177 3.20 -17.54 7.77
N VAL A 178 4.05 -18.40 7.22
CA VAL A 178 3.70 -19.39 6.22
C VAL A 178 4.10 -20.78 6.69
N ASN A 179 3.13 -21.69 6.69
CA ASN A 179 3.30 -23.12 6.92
C ASN A 179 2.97 -23.90 5.65
N ILE A 180 3.97 -24.60 5.11
CA ILE A 180 3.82 -25.54 3.98
C ILE A 180 3.75 -26.96 4.55
N GLN A 181 2.68 -27.69 4.28
CA GLN A 181 2.42 -29.03 4.87
C GLN A 181 1.85 -30.09 3.92
#